data_AF-A0A1Y5FCA2-F1
#
_entry.id   AF-A0A1Y5FCA2-F1
#
_cell.length_a   1.000
_cell.length_b   1.000
_cell.length_c   1.000
_cell.angle_alpha   90.00
_cell.angle_beta   90.00
_cell.angle_gamma   90.00
#
_symmetry.space_group_name_H-M   'P 1'
#
loop_
_entity.id
_entity.type
_entity.pdbx_description
1 polymer ?
#
loop_
_entity_poly.entity_id
_entity_poly.type
_entity_poly.pdbx_seq_one_letter_code
_entity_poly.pdbx_strand_id
1 'polypeptide(L)'
;MEEDRKYIALFKAECENNKQFLVKNSFEVECLNMYQHYNSQSYQSYSETLAVKQKKVRIGGFNLWHPGSQNSGYKDYKLVAKIMNEWDVISATELLPLVSLDLKNNKLVLGVLENGPSDLRALKKKLRLANQNGDINLVKGLTKQIKALTTTLKKAPNLYRSPGYLKVLKELRLLDSSWSLLLSPRGDSAKPTNVKELTGFFYRGRIVKPIANEHCQETYKRERGKKISCFPNLRKSFMGRETSHVFSRRPLLASFKSGKFDFTLLTSHVVFTSPHPVEHKEDMVRILKASFGVEHYKKLGVGLDSTNYARFAESKIILELISNLKKKYKEKDVVYVGDMNLETDNPFWSDLLKTHGDHQLLIEEKTSLSQAKYNSRGDATKARASNYDHFVIPKNSFSNCQKINGDYDLRTLRYLKGHVLDYMNETYIVRSKSLKDNFLEEEEDYEVENESLIDDYTMTRTGQKKMQKKIKELEIKLNKIYTIKKGVVVKDNAKISLRLNYFKERVFMSQLRNRTFYRVYKEIISDHYPIKMTCSNN
;
A
#
# COMPACT_ATOMS: atom_id res chain seq x y z
N MET A 1 5.45 24.33 -2.50
CA MET A 1 4.10 24.39 -3.12
C MET A 1 4.15 24.02 -4.60
N GLU A 2 5.12 24.52 -5.35
CA GLU A 2 5.28 24.18 -6.78
C GLU A 2 5.58 22.70 -7.02
N GLU A 3 6.50 22.13 -6.23
CA GLU A 3 6.82 20.69 -6.28
C GLU A 3 5.59 19.80 -5.96
N ASP A 4 4.78 20.20 -4.98
CA ASP A 4 3.53 19.53 -4.60
C ASP A 4 2.54 19.51 -5.77
N ARG A 5 2.36 20.64 -6.47
CA ARG A 5 1.53 20.74 -7.69
C ARG A 5 2.06 19.85 -8.82
N LYS A 6 3.38 19.82 -9.04
CA LYS A 6 4.02 18.99 -10.06
C LYS A 6 3.76 17.50 -9.81
N TYR A 7 3.89 17.05 -8.56
CA TYR A 7 3.58 15.67 -8.22
C TYR A 7 2.09 15.36 -8.35
N ILE A 8 1.19 16.23 -7.86
CA ILE A 8 -0.26 16.02 -8.05
C ILE A 8 -0.60 15.88 -9.54
N ALA A 9 -0.04 16.73 -10.41
CA ALA A 9 -0.26 16.64 -11.85
C ALA A 9 0.23 15.31 -12.45
N LEU A 10 1.41 14.84 -12.02
CA LEU A 10 1.98 13.57 -12.48
C LEU A 10 1.10 12.37 -12.08
N PHE A 11 0.65 12.33 -10.83
CA PHE A 11 -0.20 11.23 -10.35
C PHE A 11 -1.62 11.30 -10.90
N LYS A 12 -2.14 12.51 -11.15
CA LYS A 12 -3.39 12.68 -11.89
C LYS A 12 -3.29 12.15 -13.32
N ALA A 13 -2.19 12.40 -14.02
CA ALA A 13 -1.94 11.81 -15.33
C ALA A 13 -1.85 10.28 -15.25
N GLU A 14 -1.21 9.71 -14.22
CA GLU A 14 -1.24 8.26 -13.98
C GLU A 14 -2.68 7.74 -13.80
N CYS A 15 -3.51 8.43 -13.02
CA CYS A 15 -4.91 8.08 -12.83
C CYS A 15 -5.71 8.10 -14.14
N GLU A 16 -5.56 9.13 -14.97
CA GLU A 16 -6.24 9.22 -16.27
C GLU A 16 -5.79 8.11 -17.23
N ASN A 17 -4.49 7.78 -17.21
CA ASN A 17 -3.97 6.65 -17.96
C ASN A 17 -4.54 5.31 -17.44
N ASN A 18 -4.63 5.13 -16.12
CA ASN A 18 -5.27 3.95 -15.52
C ASN A 18 -6.74 3.84 -15.97
N LYS A 19 -7.48 4.95 -15.92
CA LYS A 19 -8.86 5.05 -16.43
C LYS A 19 -8.97 4.62 -17.89
N GLN A 20 -8.08 5.13 -18.74
CA GLN A 20 -8.12 4.87 -20.18
C GLN A 20 -7.68 3.46 -20.57
N PHE A 21 -6.64 2.92 -19.94
CA PHE A 21 -5.97 1.70 -20.43
C PHE A 21 -6.25 0.46 -19.59
N LEU A 22 -6.62 0.60 -18.32
CA LEU A 22 -6.77 -0.55 -17.41
C LEU A 22 -8.22 -0.83 -17.02
N VAL A 23 -9.03 0.21 -16.86
CA VAL A 23 -10.39 0.08 -16.29
C VAL A 23 -11.46 0.67 -17.19
N LYS A 24 -11.10 1.04 -18.42
CA LYS A 24 -12.06 1.52 -19.43
C LYS A 24 -13.21 0.53 -19.56
N ASN A 25 -14.43 1.06 -19.47
CA ASN A 25 -15.69 0.29 -19.49
C ASN A 25 -15.88 -0.71 -18.34
N SER A 26 -14.98 -0.76 -17.35
CA SER A 26 -15.13 -1.62 -16.17
C SER A 26 -15.82 -0.88 -15.03
N PHE A 27 -15.47 0.40 -14.82
CA PHE A 27 -16.08 1.28 -13.83
C PHE A 27 -15.61 2.73 -13.97
N GLU A 28 -16.36 3.64 -13.35
CA GLU A 28 -16.03 5.06 -13.34
C GLU A 28 -14.86 5.41 -12.43
N VAL A 29 -14.03 6.34 -12.89
CA VAL A 29 -12.87 6.86 -12.18
C VAL A 29 -12.88 8.39 -12.20
N GLU A 30 -12.73 8.99 -11.02
CA GLU A 30 -12.49 10.43 -10.85
C GLU A 30 -11.03 10.68 -10.48
N CYS A 31 -10.31 11.42 -11.33
CA CYS A 31 -8.92 11.79 -11.09
C CYS A 31 -8.84 13.25 -10.62
N LEU A 32 -9.05 13.48 -9.32
CA LEU A 32 -9.09 14.81 -8.74
C LEU A 32 -7.73 15.20 -8.15
N ASN A 33 -7.54 16.51 -7.93
CA ASN A 33 -6.30 17.03 -7.33
C ASN A 33 -6.20 16.73 -5.83
N MET A 34 -7.33 16.42 -5.18
CA MET A 34 -7.41 16.16 -3.74
C MET A 34 -7.32 14.66 -3.40
N TYR A 35 -7.77 13.80 -4.31
CA TYR A 35 -7.76 12.34 -4.21
C TYR A 35 -8.09 11.73 -5.57
N GLN A 36 -7.78 10.44 -5.75
CA GLN A 36 -8.24 9.65 -6.89
C GLN A 36 -9.32 8.68 -6.42
N HIS A 37 -10.39 8.53 -7.20
CA HIS A 37 -11.53 7.68 -6.83
C HIS A 37 -11.78 6.63 -7.89
N TYR A 38 -11.42 5.39 -7.59
CA TYR A 38 -11.67 4.25 -8.45
C TYR A 38 -12.98 3.58 -8.05
N ASN A 39 -13.82 3.28 -9.05
CA ASN A 39 -15.20 2.83 -8.90
C ASN A 39 -16.06 3.91 -8.22
N SER A 40 -15.94 5.15 -8.69
CA SER A 40 -16.45 6.33 -8.00
C SER A 40 -17.96 6.34 -7.80
N GLN A 41 -18.70 5.63 -8.65
CA GLN A 41 -20.16 5.55 -8.59
C GLN A 41 -20.69 4.38 -7.76
N SER A 42 -19.83 3.53 -7.18
CA SER A 42 -20.27 2.35 -6.43
C SER A 42 -21.24 2.65 -5.28
N TYR A 43 -21.14 3.83 -4.68
CA TYR A 43 -22.01 4.27 -3.60
C TYR A 43 -23.46 4.47 -4.05
N GLN A 44 -23.76 4.48 -5.35
CA GLN A 44 -25.13 4.47 -5.85
C GLN A 44 -25.86 3.16 -5.48
N SER A 45 -25.11 2.08 -5.23
CA SER A 45 -25.67 0.83 -4.71
C SER A 45 -25.86 0.80 -3.19
N TYR A 46 -25.49 1.88 -2.49
CA TYR A 46 -25.69 2.01 -1.06
C TYR A 46 -27.18 2.17 -0.73
N SER A 47 -27.63 1.43 0.28
CA SER A 47 -28.93 1.63 0.92
C SER A 47 -28.74 1.74 2.42
N GLU A 48 -29.21 2.85 3.00
CA GLU A 48 -29.16 3.07 4.45
C GLU A 48 -29.92 1.97 5.19
N THR A 49 -31.11 1.59 4.70
CA THR A 49 -31.90 0.50 5.26
C THR A 49 -31.16 -0.85 5.22
N LEU A 50 -30.48 -1.17 4.12
CA LEU A 50 -29.70 -2.41 4.03
C LEU A 50 -28.48 -2.37 4.96
N ALA A 51 -27.82 -1.22 5.08
CA ALA A 51 -26.70 -1.05 6.00
C ALA A 51 -27.16 -1.26 7.45
N VAL A 52 -28.23 -0.59 7.89
CA VAL A 52 -28.85 -0.78 9.23
C VAL A 52 -29.20 -2.25 9.48
N LYS A 53 -29.72 -2.98 8.48
CA LYS A 53 -30.01 -4.42 8.62
C LYS A 53 -28.78 -5.29 8.91
N GLN A 54 -27.59 -4.87 8.47
CA GLN A 54 -26.34 -5.55 8.81
C GLN A 54 -25.93 -5.34 10.27
N LYS A 55 -26.50 -4.32 10.93
CA LYS A 55 -26.27 -3.92 12.33
C LYS A 55 -24.86 -3.48 12.67
N LYS A 56 -23.89 -3.70 11.78
CA LYS A 56 -22.47 -3.51 12.03
C LYS A 56 -21.75 -3.00 10.78
N VAL A 57 -20.74 -2.17 11.00
CA VAL A 57 -19.71 -1.80 10.02
C VAL A 57 -18.35 -2.22 10.57
N ARG A 58 -17.51 -2.81 9.72
CA ARG A 58 -16.17 -3.29 10.07
C ARG A 58 -15.12 -2.39 9.45
N ILE A 59 -14.40 -1.68 10.32
CA ILE A 59 -13.35 -0.74 9.97
C ILE A 59 -12.00 -1.42 10.17
N GLY A 60 -11.11 -1.31 9.17
CA GLY A 60 -9.82 -1.97 9.17
C GLY A 60 -8.63 -1.03 8.98
N GLY A 61 -7.48 -1.45 9.48
CA GLY A 61 -6.17 -0.90 9.15
C GLY A 61 -5.30 -1.99 8.55
N PHE A 62 -4.62 -1.73 7.44
CA PHE A 62 -3.73 -2.71 6.82
C PHE A 62 -2.55 -2.05 6.09
N ASN A 63 -1.34 -2.22 6.62
CA ASN A 63 -0.12 -2.01 5.85
C ASN A 63 0.01 -3.12 4.80
N LEU A 64 -0.09 -2.73 3.52
CA LEU A 64 -0.12 -3.67 2.39
C LEU A 64 1.27 -3.99 1.84
N TRP A 65 2.33 -3.40 2.38
CA TRP A 65 3.72 -3.65 1.99
C TRP A 65 3.98 -3.60 0.48
N HIS A 66 3.85 -2.39 -0.08
CA HIS A 66 4.25 -2.02 -1.44
C HIS A 66 3.67 -2.86 -2.58
N PRO A 67 2.36 -3.19 -2.62
CA PRO A 67 1.81 -4.07 -3.63
C PRO A 67 2.20 -3.63 -5.05
N GLY A 68 2.70 -4.56 -5.85
CA GLY A 68 3.12 -4.32 -7.23
C GLY A 68 4.56 -3.84 -7.40
N SER A 69 5.31 -3.64 -6.30
CA SER A 69 6.74 -3.34 -6.37
C SER A 69 7.59 -4.57 -6.71
N GLN A 70 8.84 -4.35 -7.10
CA GLN A 70 9.80 -5.46 -7.26
C GLN A 70 10.20 -6.08 -5.91
N ASN A 71 10.16 -5.28 -4.84
CA ASN A 71 10.49 -5.74 -3.50
C ASN A 71 9.42 -6.67 -2.93
N SER A 72 8.17 -6.55 -3.38
CA SER A 72 7.03 -7.41 -3.00
C SER A 72 6.29 -7.97 -4.23
N GLY A 73 7.05 -8.37 -5.25
CA GLY A 73 6.52 -8.73 -6.57
C GLY A 73 5.70 -10.03 -6.64
N TYR A 74 5.58 -10.76 -5.53
CA TYR A 74 5.01 -12.11 -5.48
C TYR A 74 3.68 -12.21 -4.74
N LYS A 75 3.10 -11.08 -4.32
CA LYS A 75 1.83 -11.05 -3.60
C LYS A 75 0.76 -11.85 -4.33
N ASP A 76 0.06 -12.70 -3.58
CA ASP A 76 -1.16 -13.35 -4.05
C ASP A 76 -2.33 -12.41 -3.81
N TYR A 77 -2.61 -11.57 -4.81
CA TYR A 77 -3.68 -10.58 -4.75
C TYR A 77 -5.06 -11.20 -4.46
N LYS A 78 -5.29 -12.47 -4.85
CA LYS A 78 -6.55 -13.16 -4.55
C LYS A 78 -6.66 -13.45 -3.05
N LEU A 79 -5.58 -13.91 -2.42
CA LEU A 79 -5.54 -14.12 -0.97
C LEU A 79 -5.64 -12.79 -0.21
N VAL A 80 -4.89 -11.76 -0.63
CA VAL A 80 -4.96 -10.42 -0.03
C VAL A 80 -6.39 -9.87 -0.11
N ALA A 81 -7.06 -9.99 -1.25
CA ALA A 81 -8.45 -9.57 -1.40
C ALA A 81 -9.42 -10.38 -0.50
N LYS A 82 -9.23 -11.70 -0.37
CA LYS A 82 -10.03 -12.53 0.56
C LYS A 82 -9.90 -12.07 2.00
N ILE A 83 -8.66 -11.78 2.44
CA ILE A 83 -8.38 -11.21 3.76
C ILE A 83 -9.15 -9.89 3.89
N MET A 84 -8.89 -8.93 3.00
CA MET A 84 -9.54 -7.61 3.01
C MET A 84 -11.08 -7.67 2.94
N ASN A 85 -11.67 -8.74 2.40
CA ASN A 85 -13.11 -8.89 2.34
C ASN A 85 -13.78 -9.13 3.70
N GLU A 86 -13.01 -9.36 4.77
CA GLU A 86 -13.52 -9.39 6.15
C GLU A 86 -13.97 -8.03 6.69
N TRP A 87 -13.64 -6.94 6.01
CA TRP A 87 -13.98 -5.57 6.38
C TRP A 87 -14.98 -4.94 5.40
N ASP A 88 -15.48 -3.76 5.77
CA ASP A 88 -16.37 -2.93 4.94
C ASP A 88 -15.67 -1.64 4.49
N VAL A 89 -14.71 -1.16 5.28
CA VAL A 89 -13.76 -0.10 4.92
C VAL A 89 -12.38 -0.41 5.52
N ILE A 90 -11.32 -0.19 4.74
CA ILE A 90 -9.93 -0.45 5.13
C ILE A 90 -9.08 0.76 4.82
N SER A 91 -8.45 1.31 5.86
CA SER A 91 -7.34 2.24 5.76
C SER A 91 -6.08 1.49 5.37
N ALA A 92 -5.61 1.73 4.15
CA ALA A 92 -4.47 1.06 3.53
C ALA A 92 -3.25 1.98 3.48
N THR A 93 -2.13 1.49 4.01
CA THR A 93 -0.83 2.16 3.99
C THR A 93 0.18 1.38 3.12
N GLU A 94 1.31 2.01 2.82
CA GLU A 94 2.35 1.48 1.93
C GLU A 94 1.86 1.10 0.52
N LEU A 95 0.85 1.79 0.01
CA LEU A 95 0.52 1.68 -1.40
C LEU A 95 1.60 2.38 -2.23
N LEU A 96 1.88 1.91 -3.43
CA LEU A 96 2.86 2.54 -4.30
C LEU A 96 2.27 2.96 -5.64
N PRO A 97 2.75 4.07 -6.23
CA PRO A 97 2.57 4.30 -7.66
C PRO A 97 3.35 3.27 -8.47
N LEU A 98 3.29 3.40 -9.80
CA LEU A 98 4.18 2.65 -10.67
C LEU A 98 5.64 3.03 -10.41
N VAL A 99 6.49 2.02 -10.22
CA VAL A 99 7.94 2.18 -9.96
C VAL A 99 8.78 1.29 -10.89
N SER A 100 10.06 1.62 -11.02
CA SER A 100 11.08 0.79 -11.71
C SER A 100 10.65 0.37 -13.13
N LEU A 101 10.72 -0.94 -13.45
CA LEU A 101 10.44 -1.49 -14.77
C LEU A 101 9.01 -1.21 -15.25
N ASP A 102 8.03 -1.18 -14.34
CA ASP A 102 6.64 -0.98 -14.73
C ASP A 102 6.39 0.48 -15.15
N LEU A 103 6.95 1.42 -14.40
CA LEU A 103 6.96 2.83 -14.78
C LEU A 103 7.70 3.06 -16.11
N LYS A 104 8.88 2.43 -16.28
CA LYS A 104 9.66 2.54 -17.52
C LYS A 104 8.88 2.00 -18.73
N ASN A 105 8.23 0.85 -18.57
CA ASN A 105 7.38 0.28 -19.62
C ASN A 105 6.22 1.21 -19.97
N ASN A 106 5.51 1.75 -18.96
CA ASN A 106 4.36 2.60 -19.23
C ASN A 106 4.78 3.91 -19.91
N LYS A 107 5.94 4.49 -19.57
CA LYS A 107 6.50 5.63 -20.32
C LYS A 107 6.75 5.30 -21.80
N LEU A 108 7.25 4.10 -22.11
CA LEU A 108 7.46 3.66 -23.50
C LEU A 108 6.13 3.46 -24.24
N VAL A 109 5.13 2.89 -23.57
CA VAL A 109 3.76 2.73 -24.11
C VAL A 109 3.16 4.10 -24.44
N LEU A 110 3.19 5.03 -23.48
CA LEU A 110 2.64 6.38 -23.66
C LEU A 110 3.38 7.13 -24.77
N GLY A 111 4.71 7.06 -24.81
CA GLY A 111 5.50 7.71 -25.86
C GLY A 111 5.17 7.23 -27.27
N VAL A 112 4.87 5.93 -27.45
CA VAL A 112 4.40 5.40 -28.74
C VAL A 112 2.99 5.85 -29.07
N LEU A 113 2.08 5.89 -28.09
CA LEU A 113 0.70 6.31 -28.30
C LEU A 113 0.59 7.80 -28.63
N GLU A 114 1.46 8.63 -28.05
CA GLU A 114 1.51 10.07 -28.27
C GLU A 114 2.15 10.43 -29.61
N ASN A 115 3.35 9.91 -29.89
CA ASN A 115 4.13 10.32 -31.07
C ASN A 115 3.85 9.47 -32.32
N GLY A 116 3.49 8.19 -32.13
CA GLY A 116 3.35 7.23 -33.22
C GLY A 116 2.33 7.61 -34.30
N PRO A 117 1.20 8.27 -34.02
CA PRO A 117 0.30 8.75 -35.07
C PRO A 117 0.96 9.80 -36.00
N SER A 118 1.79 10.69 -35.44
CA SER A 118 2.54 11.67 -36.22
C SER A 118 3.63 11.00 -37.06
N ASP A 119 4.41 10.12 -36.44
CA ASP A 119 5.46 9.35 -37.11
C ASP A 119 4.90 8.51 -38.25
N LEU A 120 3.73 7.89 -38.05
CA LEU A 120 3.04 7.11 -39.08
C LEU A 120 2.63 7.96 -40.28
N ARG A 121 2.16 9.20 -40.05
CA ARG A 121 1.83 10.14 -41.13
C ARG A 121 3.10 10.55 -41.90
N ALA A 122 4.18 10.85 -41.19
CA ALA A 122 5.47 11.21 -41.80
C ALA A 122 6.03 10.06 -42.65
N LEU A 123 5.98 8.82 -42.16
CA LEU A 123 6.41 7.64 -42.91
C LEU A 123 5.55 7.40 -44.15
N LYS A 124 4.22 7.54 -44.05
CA LYS A 124 3.33 7.43 -45.21
C LYS A 124 3.61 8.48 -46.29
N LYS A 125 3.93 9.73 -45.88
CA LYS A 125 4.36 10.79 -46.81
C LYS A 125 5.68 10.43 -47.50
N LYS A 126 6.68 9.96 -46.74
CA LYS A 126 7.96 9.49 -47.30
C LYS A 126 7.77 8.33 -48.27
N LEU A 127 6.87 7.38 -47.96
CA LEU A 127 6.57 6.25 -48.84
C LEU A 127 5.97 6.71 -50.18
N ARG A 128 5.05 7.69 -50.15
CA ARG A 128 4.48 8.27 -51.37
C ARG A 128 5.56 8.89 -52.26
N LEU A 129 6.48 9.66 -51.67
CA LEU A 129 7.60 10.26 -52.39
C LEU A 129 8.56 9.21 -52.95
N ALA A 130 8.90 8.19 -52.17
CA ALA A 130 9.76 7.10 -52.62
C ALA A 130 9.15 6.31 -53.79
N ASN A 131 7.83 6.07 -53.77
CA ASN A 131 7.10 5.48 -54.90
C ASN A 131 7.17 6.37 -56.16
N GLN A 132 7.01 7.68 -56.01
CA GLN A 132 7.10 8.63 -57.13
C GLN A 132 8.52 8.67 -57.73
N ASN A 133 9.54 8.52 -56.89
CA ASN A 133 10.94 8.55 -57.31
C ASN A 133 11.47 7.19 -57.80
N GLY A 134 10.66 6.12 -57.76
CA GLY A 134 11.08 4.78 -58.20
C GLY A 134 12.09 4.06 -57.29
N ASP A 135 12.29 4.50 -56.05
CA ASP A 135 13.25 3.88 -55.12
C ASP A 135 12.65 2.62 -54.45
N ILE A 136 12.79 1.48 -55.14
CA ILE A 136 12.22 0.19 -54.73
C ILE A 136 12.72 -0.25 -53.34
N ASN A 137 14.00 -0.02 -53.03
CA ASN A 137 14.58 -0.43 -51.75
C ASN A 137 14.02 0.38 -50.59
N LEU A 138 13.91 1.69 -50.76
CA LEU A 138 13.31 2.58 -49.78
C LEU A 138 11.82 2.30 -49.58
N VAL A 139 11.09 2.01 -50.66
CA VAL A 139 9.67 1.61 -50.61
C VAL A 139 9.47 0.36 -49.75
N LYS A 140 10.29 -0.68 -49.98
CA LYS A 140 10.24 -1.93 -49.19
C LYS A 140 10.55 -1.68 -47.72
N GLY A 141 11.57 -0.88 -47.43
CA GLY A 141 11.97 -0.50 -46.07
C GLY A 141 10.86 0.27 -45.33
N LEU A 142 10.31 1.31 -45.95
CA LEU A 142 9.25 2.13 -45.38
C LEU A 142 7.95 1.36 -45.18
N THR A 143 7.58 0.48 -46.11
CA THR A 143 6.40 -0.40 -45.98
C THR A 143 6.52 -1.29 -44.75
N LYS A 144 7.70 -1.88 -44.51
CA LYS A 144 7.97 -2.68 -43.30
C LYS A 144 7.87 -1.85 -42.03
N GLN A 145 8.44 -0.65 -42.01
CA GLN A 145 8.36 0.27 -40.85
C GLN A 145 6.93 0.70 -40.55
N ILE A 146 6.15 1.08 -41.56
CA ILE A 146 4.73 1.46 -41.43
C ILE A 146 3.93 0.29 -40.86
N LYS A 147 4.12 -0.93 -41.39
CA LYS A 147 3.43 -2.14 -40.89
C LYS A 147 3.78 -2.42 -39.44
N ALA A 148 5.05 -2.30 -39.07
CA ALA A 148 5.53 -2.50 -37.71
C ALA A 148 4.92 -1.46 -36.74
N LEU A 149 5.03 -0.17 -37.07
CA LEU A 149 4.49 0.91 -36.23
C LEU A 149 2.97 0.83 -36.09
N THR A 150 2.24 0.55 -37.18
CA THR A 150 0.78 0.35 -37.14
C THR A 150 0.40 -0.80 -36.20
N THR A 151 1.14 -1.90 -36.27
CA THR A 151 0.93 -3.06 -35.37
C THR A 151 1.24 -2.69 -33.91
N THR A 152 2.33 -1.95 -33.68
CA THR A 152 2.70 -1.48 -32.33
C THR A 152 1.63 -0.56 -31.77
N LEU A 153 1.17 0.44 -32.52
CA LEU A 153 0.11 1.36 -32.11
C LEU A 153 -1.17 0.64 -31.69
N LYS A 154 -1.58 -0.39 -32.46
CA LYS A 154 -2.76 -1.20 -32.14
C LYS A 154 -2.59 -2.01 -30.84
N LYS A 155 -1.38 -2.51 -30.55
CA LYS A 155 -1.11 -3.37 -29.39
C LYS A 155 -0.72 -2.59 -28.13
N ALA A 156 -0.12 -1.41 -28.27
CA ALA A 156 0.46 -0.61 -27.20
C ALA A 156 -0.48 -0.37 -26.00
N PRO A 157 -1.79 -0.06 -26.17
CA PRO A 157 -2.69 0.15 -25.04
C PRO A 157 -2.74 -1.05 -24.09
N ASN A 158 -2.72 -2.27 -24.63
CA ASN A 158 -2.79 -3.52 -23.87
C ASN A 158 -1.47 -3.86 -23.16
N LEU A 159 -0.40 -3.11 -23.42
CA LEU A 159 0.90 -3.27 -22.76
C LEU A 159 1.05 -2.36 -21.54
N TYR A 160 0.08 -1.48 -21.28
CA TYR A 160 0.07 -0.63 -20.11
C TYR A 160 -0.06 -1.48 -18.83
N ARG A 161 0.85 -1.28 -17.87
CA ARG A 161 0.94 -2.09 -16.65
C ARG A 161 0.16 -1.46 -15.50
N SER A 162 -0.51 -2.32 -14.74
CA SER A 162 -1.33 -1.92 -13.60
C SER A 162 -0.52 -1.77 -12.31
N PRO A 163 -0.71 -0.68 -11.53
CA PRO A 163 -0.15 -0.56 -10.19
C PRO A 163 -0.79 -1.57 -9.23
N GLY A 164 -0.09 -1.91 -8.14
CA GLY A 164 -0.56 -2.99 -7.26
C GLY A 164 -1.84 -2.69 -6.50
N TYR A 165 -2.12 -1.43 -6.16
CA TYR A 165 -3.40 -1.06 -5.53
C TYR A 165 -4.60 -1.36 -6.44
N LEU A 166 -4.45 -1.24 -7.77
CA LEU A 166 -5.50 -1.63 -8.73
C LEU A 166 -5.59 -3.14 -8.93
N LYS A 167 -4.48 -3.89 -8.78
CA LYS A 167 -4.52 -5.35 -8.77
C LYS A 167 -5.31 -5.87 -7.57
N VAL A 168 -5.10 -5.27 -6.38
CA VAL A 168 -5.91 -5.55 -5.18
C VAL A 168 -7.38 -5.20 -5.41
N LEU A 169 -7.67 -3.98 -5.90
CA LEU A 169 -9.05 -3.55 -6.17
C LEU A 169 -9.76 -4.48 -7.15
N LYS A 170 -9.06 -4.93 -8.19
CA LYS A 170 -9.61 -5.85 -9.20
C LYS A 170 -10.05 -7.16 -8.55
N GLU A 171 -9.21 -7.78 -7.73
CA GLU A 171 -9.54 -9.04 -7.05
C GLU A 171 -10.67 -8.84 -6.01
N LEU A 172 -10.67 -7.72 -5.28
CA LEU A 172 -11.78 -7.36 -4.38
C LEU A 172 -13.11 -7.26 -5.13
N ARG A 173 -13.10 -6.62 -6.31
CA ARG A 173 -14.30 -6.48 -7.15
C ARG A 173 -14.83 -7.79 -7.70
N LEU A 174 -14.00 -8.83 -7.82
CA LEU A 174 -14.47 -10.17 -8.16
C LEU A 174 -15.26 -10.81 -7.00
N LEU A 175 -15.01 -10.40 -5.75
CA LEU A 175 -15.76 -10.84 -4.58
C LEU A 175 -17.03 -10.01 -4.37
N ASP A 176 -16.95 -8.69 -4.55
CA ASP A 176 -18.09 -7.78 -4.56
C ASP A 176 -17.81 -6.58 -5.47
N SER A 177 -18.60 -6.41 -6.54
CA SER A 177 -18.39 -5.37 -7.55
C SER A 177 -18.48 -3.93 -7.04
N SER A 178 -19.02 -3.72 -5.84
CA SER A 178 -19.10 -2.40 -5.18
C SER A 178 -17.81 -1.97 -4.49
N TRP A 179 -16.80 -2.84 -4.39
CA TRP A 179 -15.48 -2.46 -3.88
C TRP A 179 -14.88 -1.31 -4.67
N SER A 180 -14.36 -0.34 -3.93
CA SER A 180 -13.90 0.96 -4.45
C SER A 180 -12.68 1.43 -3.69
N LEU A 181 -11.96 2.41 -4.24
CA LEU A 181 -10.75 2.94 -3.64
C LEU A 181 -10.74 4.46 -3.71
N LEU A 182 -10.64 5.11 -2.54
CA LEU A 182 -10.18 6.50 -2.41
C LEU A 182 -8.68 6.47 -2.18
N LEU A 183 -7.89 7.12 -3.04
CA LEU A 183 -6.43 7.10 -2.99
C LEU A 183 -5.91 8.52 -2.86
N SER A 184 -4.81 8.70 -2.11
CA SER A 184 -4.15 9.99 -2.00
C SER A 184 -3.77 10.56 -3.38
N PRO A 185 -3.79 11.89 -3.55
CA PRO A 185 -3.59 12.52 -4.87
C PRO A 185 -2.15 12.41 -5.36
N ARG A 186 -1.21 12.15 -4.45
CA ARG A 186 0.19 11.84 -4.73
C ARG A 186 0.80 11.03 -3.61
N GLY A 187 1.98 10.46 -3.87
CA GLY A 187 2.79 9.82 -2.84
C GLY A 187 3.70 10.80 -2.11
N ASP A 188 4.01 10.47 -0.86
CA ASP A 188 4.94 11.20 0.02
C ASP A 188 6.04 10.26 0.54
N SER A 189 7.18 10.81 0.96
CA SER A 189 8.31 10.06 1.51
C SER A 189 9.15 10.92 2.44
N ALA A 190 9.83 10.29 3.41
CA ALA A 190 10.72 10.97 4.36
C ALA A 190 11.90 11.69 3.66
N LYS A 191 12.43 11.10 2.58
CA LYS A 191 13.52 11.66 1.78
C LYS A 191 13.12 11.68 0.29
N PRO A 192 13.60 12.65 -0.51
CA PRO A 192 13.30 12.72 -1.94
C PRO A 192 13.73 11.48 -2.74
N THR A 193 14.79 10.80 -2.30
CA THR A 193 15.33 9.57 -2.90
C THR A 193 14.55 8.32 -2.52
N ASN A 194 13.73 8.37 -1.47
CA ASN A 194 12.93 7.24 -1.03
C ASN A 194 11.73 7.05 -1.95
N VAL A 195 11.20 5.82 -1.97
CA VAL A 195 9.97 5.52 -2.69
C VAL A 195 8.82 6.31 -2.06
N LYS A 196 8.06 6.99 -2.91
CA LYS A 196 6.89 7.79 -2.51
C LYS A 196 5.69 6.89 -2.30
N GLU A 197 5.22 6.82 -1.07
CA GLU A 197 4.11 5.97 -0.66
C GLU A 197 2.79 6.74 -0.73
N LEU A 198 1.77 6.03 -1.18
CA LEU A 198 0.38 6.42 -1.20
C LEU A 198 -0.34 5.82 0.00
N THR A 199 -1.40 6.50 0.41
CA THR A 199 -2.37 6.00 1.39
C THR A 199 -3.75 6.03 0.76
N GLY A 200 -4.65 5.18 1.24
CA GLY A 200 -6.00 5.12 0.68
C GLY A 200 -7.00 4.36 1.53
N PHE A 201 -8.26 4.40 1.10
CA PHE A 201 -9.37 3.71 1.72
C PHE A 201 -10.03 2.79 0.70
N PHE A 202 -9.89 1.48 0.89
CA PHE A 202 -10.72 0.52 0.17
C PHE A 202 -12.07 0.42 0.89
N TYR A 203 -13.19 0.52 0.19
CA TYR A 203 -14.51 0.44 0.82
C TYR A 203 -15.52 -0.30 -0.05
N ARG A 204 -16.48 -0.99 0.60
CA ARG A 204 -17.58 -1.70 -0.06
C ARG A 204 -18.78 -0.77 -0.21
N GLY A 205 -19.00 -0.28 -1.44
CA GLY A 205 -20.02 0.74 -1.75
C GLY A 205 -21.47 0.38 -1.39
N ARG A 206 -21.79 -0.91 -1.21
CA ARG A 206 -23.11 -1.37 -0.73
C ARG A 206 -23.35 -1.15 0.76
N ILE A 207 -22.30 -1.05 1.57
CA ILE A 207 -22.36 -0.97 3.04
C ILE A 207 -21.90 0.40 3.54
N VAL A 208 -20.95 0.98 2.84
CA VAL A 208 -20.28 2.23 3.20
C VAL A 208 -20.36 3.20 2.02
N LYS A 209 -20.86 4.40 2.27
CA LYS A 209 -20.93 5.49 1.30
C LYS A 209 -20.00 6.63 1.72
N PRO A 210 -19.08 7.10 0.86
CA PRO A 210 -18.35 8.33 1.13
C PRO A 210 -19.30 9.53 1.22
N ILE A 211 -19.09 10.39 2.22
CA ILE A 211 -19.85 11.62 2.43
C ILE A 211 -18.92 12.83 2.38
N ALA A 212 -19.48 14.03 2.21
CA ALA A 212 -18.67 15.24 2.16
C ALA A 212 -18.02 15.50 3.53
N ASN A 213 -16.75 15.89 3.51
CA ASN A 213 -15.96 16.25 4.67
C ASN A 213 -15.84 17.78 4.74
N GLU A 214 -16.29 18.38 5.85
CA GLU A 214 -16.32 19.84 6.03
C GLU A 214 -14.92 20.48 5.93
N HIS A 215 -13.90 19.81 6.49
CA HIS A 215 -12.51 20.28 6.39
C HIS A 215 -12.00 20.29 4.96
N CYS A 216 -12.30 19.25 4.17
CA CYS A 216 -11.93 19.20 2.76
C CYS A 216 -12.71 20.23 1.93
N GLN A 217 -14.00 20.44 2.24
CA GLN A 217 -14.79 21.49 1.61
C GLN A 217 -14.18 22.87 1.85
N GLU A 218 -13.78 23.17 3.09
CA GLU A 218 -13.22 24.47 3.43
C GLU A 218 -11.81 24.68 2.88
N THR A 219 -10.95 23.66 2.97
CA THR A 219 -9.54 23.75 2.55
C THR A 219 -9.42 23.84 1.03
N TYR A 220 -10.29 23.13 0.30
CA TYR A 220 -10.20 22.98 -1.15
C TYR A 220 -11.41 23.56 -1.88
N LYS A 221 -12.03 24.64 -1.37
CA LYS A 221 -13.22 25.29 -1.95
C LYS A 221 -13.16 25.51 -3.47
N ARG A 222 -11.97 25.82 -3.99
CA ARG A 222 -11.74 26.13 -5.42
C ARG A 222 -11.47 24.90 -6.29
N GLU A 223 -11.22 23.74 -5.68
CA GLU A 223 -11.00 22.50 -6.43
C GLU A 223 -12.31 21.94 -6.98
N ARG A 224 -12.25 21.21 -8.09
CA ARG A 224 -13.42 20.52 -8.67
C ARG A 224 -13.69 19.18 -7.96
N GLY A 225 -14.88 18.61 -8.20
CA GLY A 225 -15.28 17.30 -7.67
C GLY A 225 -15.76 17.33 -6.22
N LYS A 226 -16.33 16.20 -5.78
CA LYS A 226 -16.84 16.06 -4.40
C LYS A 226 -15.71 16.19 -3.39
N LYS A 227 -16.04 16.63 -2.18
CA LYS A 227 -15.06 16.93 -1.11
C LYS A 227 -15.10 15.87 -0.04
N ILE A 228 -14.98 14.61 -0.44
CA ILE A 228 -15.12 13.44 0.47
C ILE A 228 -13.79 13.02 1.10
N SER A 229 -12.66 13.40 0.49
CA SER A 229 -11.32 13.08 0.97
C SER A 229 -10.33 14.17 0.58
N CYS A 230 -9.27 14.33 1.36
CA CYS A 230 -8.16 15.24 1.07
C CYS A 230 -6.96 14.97 1.99
N PHE A 231 -5.80 15.53 1.65
CA PHE A 231 -4.79 15.80 2.65
C PHE A 231 -5.27 16.95 3.54
N PRO A 232 -5.21 16.82 4.88
CA PRO A 232 -5.63 17.90 5.76
C PRO A 232 -4.68 19.10 5.67
N ASN A 233 -5.19 20.29 6.00
CA ASN A 233 -4.38 21.49 6.07
C ASN A 233 -3.48 21.48 7.31
N LEU A 234 -2.20 21.15 7.11
CA LEU A 234 -1.17 21.09 8.16
C LEU A 234 -0.38 22.40 8.31
N ARG A 235 -0.88 23.50 7.75
CA ARG A 235 -0.20 24.82 7.78
C ARG A 235 -0.70 25.66 8.95
N LYS A 236 -0.01 26.79 9.16
CA LYS A 236 -0.34 27.81 10.17
C LYS A 236 -1.81 28.24 10.16
N SER A 237 -2.45 28.32 9.00
CA SER A 237 -3.85 28.76 8.88
C SER A 237 -4.88 27.84 9.54
N PHE A 238 -4.53 26.58 9.80
CA PHE A 238 -5.40 25.63 10.50
C PHE A 238 -4.78 25.12 11.80
N MET A 239 -3.47 24.86 11.81
CA MET A 239 -2.74 24.32 12.97
C MET A 239 -2.20 25.40 13.92
N GLY A 240 -2.41 26.69 13.63
CA GLY A 240 -1.86 27.81 14.42
C GLY A 240 -0.35 28.03 14.26
N ARG A 241 0.38 27.03 13.76
CA ARG A 241 1.80 27.09 13.38
C ARG A 241 2.11 26.22 12.17
N GLU A 242 3.27 26.41 11.56
CA GLU A 242 3.70 25.58 10.43
C GLU A 242 4.09 24.18 10.92
N THR A 243 3.39 23.15 10.44
CA THR A 243 3.62 21.75 10.83
C THR A 243 3.73 20.81 9.63
N SER A 244 3.59 21.31 8.41
CA SER A 244 3.61 20.46 7.21
C SER A 244 4.96 19.77 6.98
N HIS A 245 6.05 20.32 7.51
CA HIS A 245 7.40 19.76 7.44
C HIS A 245 7.68 18.66 8.48
N VAL A 246 6.79 18.45 9.45
CA VAL A 246 6.95 17.39 10.47
C VAL A 246 6.74 16.01 9.86
N PHE A 247 5.92 15.92 8.82
CA PHE A 247 5.48 14.65 8.25
C PHE A 247 6.38 14.16 7.14
N SER A 248 6.83 12.92 7.29
CA SER A 248 7.42 12.13 6.22
C SER A 248 6.37 11.73 5.18
N ARG A 249 5.17 11.40 5.64
CA ARG A 249 4.02 11.03 4.81
C ARG A 249 2.80 11.71 5.40
N ARG A 250 2.13 12.57 4.62
CA ARG A 250 0.96 13.28 5.15
C ARG A 250 -0.21 12.31 5.31
N PRO A 251 -1.01 12.47 6.38
CA PRO A 251 -2.17 11.63 6.58
C PRO A 251 -3.25 11.93 5.53
N LEU A 252 -4.03 10.94 5.15
CA LEU A 252 -5.20 11.09 4.29
C LEU A 252 -6.47 11.07 5.14
N LEU A 253 -7.37 12.03 4.91
CA LEU A 253 -8.65 12.17 5.59
C LEU A 253 -9.78 11.75 4.63
N ALA A 254 -10.76 11.00 5.10
CA ALA A 254 -12.02 10.77 4.38
C ALA A 254 -13.20 10.52 5.33
N SER A 255 -14.40 10.93 4.92
CA SER A 255 -15.64 10.71 5.69
C SER A 255 -16.56 9.70 5.02
N PHE A 256 -17.21 8.89 5.83
CA PHE A 256 -18.06 7.78 5.41
C PHE A 256 -19.35 7.72 6.23
N LYS A 257 -20.37 7.10 5.64
CA LYS A 257 -21.64 6.77 6.27
C LYS A 257 -21.94 5.29 6.12
N SER A 258 -22.39 4.65 7.19
CA SER A 258 -23.00 3.32 7.19
C SER A 258 -24.20 3.31 8.14
N GLY A 259 -25.39 2.99 7.64
CA GLY A 259 -26.63 3.12 8.39
C GLY A 259 -26.79 4.52 9.00
N LYS A 260 -26.96 4.62 10.32
CA LYS A 260 -27.03 5.90 11.05
C LYS A 260 -25.69 6.40 11.58
N PHE A 261 -24.61 5.68 11.29
CA PHE A 261 -23.28 6.01 11.77
C PHE A 261 -22.47 6.71 10.68
N ASP A 262 -22.17 7.98 10.93
CA ASP A 262 -21.24 8.79 10.15
C ASP A 262 -19.90 8.83 10.90
N PHE A 263 -18.80 8.71 10.17
CA PHE A 263 -17.48 8.72 10.77
C PHE A 263 -16.43 9.19 9.77
N THR A 264 -15.32 9.67 10.32
CA THR A 264 -14.15 10.11 9.56
C THR A 264 -12.96 9.24 9.89
N LEU A 265 -12.30 8.74 8.86
CA LEU A 265 -11.03 8.04 8.98
C LEU A 265 -9.89 8.99 8.61
N LEU A 266 -8.90 9.05 9.49
CA LEU A 266 -7.61 9.66 9.23
C LEU A 266 -6.59 8.53 9.19
N THR A 267 -5.83 8.39 8.09
CA THR A 267 -4.84 7.34 7.96
C THR A 267 -3.46 7.88 7.67
N SER A 268 -2.45 7.33 8.34
CA SER A 268 -1.04 7.70 8.15
C SER A 268 -0.15 6.47 8.24
N HIS A 269 1.01 6.57 7.60
CA HIS A 269 2.14 5.67 7.84
C HIS A 269 3.28 6.52 8.41
N VAL A 270 3.40 6.50 9.73
CA VAL A 270 4.38 7.29 10.48
C VAL A 270 5.78 6.85 10.11
N VAL A 271 6.72 7.81 10.09
CA VAL A 271 8.12 7.53 9.74
C VAL A 271 8.70 6.34 10.51
N PHE A 272 9.46 5.49 9.82
CA PHE A 272 10.16 4.40 10.50
C PHE A 272 11.43 4.90 11.19
N THR A 273 12.23 5.78 10.58
CA THR A 273 13.49 6.26 11.17
C THR A 273 13.46 7.75 11.46
N SER A 274 13.87 8.14 12.67
CA SER A 274 14.06 9.54 13.01
C SER A 274 15.36 10.08 12.39
N PRO A 275 15.43 11.37 11.99
CA PRO A 275 16.68 11.99 11.56
C PRO A 275 17.78 11.85 12.62
N HIS A 276 19.00 11.51 12.19
CA HIS A 276 20.12 11.28 13.09
C HIS A 276 20.45 12.56 13.88
N PRO A 277 20.55 12.50 15.22
CA PRO A 277 20.64 13.70 16.06
C PRO A 277 21.92 14.52 15.87
N VAL A 278 22.97 13.92 15.31
CA VAL A 278 24.25 14.58 15.02
C VAL A 278 24.30 15.04 13.56
N GLU A 279 24.11 14.12 12.61
CA GLU A 279 24.25 14.39 11.17
C GLU A 279 23.12 15.24 10.61
N HIS A 280 21.94 15.17 11.22
CA HIS A 280 20.72 15.87 10.79
C HIS A 280 20.10 16.64 11.96
N LYS A 281 20.94 17.29 12.76
CA LYS A 281 20.54 18.07 13.94
C LYS A 281 19.48 19.13 13.62
N GLU A 282 19.62 19.84 12.50
CA GLU A 282 18.68 20.87 12.08
C GLU A 282 17.28 20.31 11.83
N ASP A 283 17.18 19.14 11.19
CA ASP A 283 15.91 18.45 10.96
C ASP A 283 15.26 18.03 12.28
N MET A 284 16.05 17.48 13.21
CA MET A 284 15.58 17.15 14.56
C MET A 284 15.01 18.38 15.27
N VAL A 285 15.78 19.48 15.32
CA VAL A 285 15.36 20.73 15.99
C VAL A 285 14.09 21.27 15.34
N ARG A 286 14.01 21.27 14.01
CA ARG A 286 12.84 21.75 13.26
C ARG A 286 11.58 20.93 13.54
N ILE A 287 11.70 19.61 13.66
CA ILE A 287 10.60 18.70 14.03
C ILE A 287 10.18 18.94 15.48
N LEU A 288 11.13 18.89 16.42
CA LEU A 288 10.85 18.96 17.85
C LEU A 288 10.32 20.34 18.28
N LYS A 289 10.81 21.42 17.68
CA LYS A 289 10.33 22.78 17.99
C LYS A 289 8.89 22.96 17.52
N ALA A 290 8.55 22.43 16.35
CA ALA A 290 7.18 22.45 15.83
C ALA A 290 6.24 21.52 16.61
N SER A 291 6.68 20.35 17.05
CA SER A 291 5.79 19.40 17.74
C SER A 291 5.71 19.64 19.25
N PHE A 292 6.82 19.96 19.91
CA PHE A 292 6.91 19.99 21.37
C PHE A 292 7.47 21.29 21.94
N GLY A 293 7.90 22.24 21.11
CA GLY A 293 8.49 23.50 21.59
C GLY A 293 9.88 23.34 22.21
N VAL A 294 10.55 22.20 22.00
CA VAL A 294 11.90 21.92 22.48
C VAL A 294 12.85 21.67 21.31
N GLU A 295 14.15 21.77 21.56
CA GLU A 295 15.17 21.57 20.52
C GLU A 295 15.81 20.18 20.57
N HIS A 296 15.54 19.39 21.62
CA HIS A 296 16.17 18.08 21.82
C HIS A 296 15.24 17.11 22.54
N TYR A 297 15.18 15.86 22.09
CA TYR A 297 14.24 14.84 22.59
C TYR A 297 14.46 14.50 24.07
N LYS A 298 15.70 14.59 24.56
CA LYS A 298 16.06 14.45 25.98
C LYS A 298 15.26 15.36 26.94
N LYS A 299 14.62 16.42 26.44
CA LYS A 299 13.76 17.31 27.25
C LYS A 299 12.32 16.79 27.43
N LEU A 300 11.93 15.70 26.76
CA LEU A 300 10.55 15.22 26.68
C LEU A 300 10.22 14.08 27.65
N GLY A 301 11.16 13.66 28.49
CA GLY A 301 10.93 12.64 29.50
C GLY A 301 11.18 11.21 29.02
N VAL A 302 10.60 10.25 29.74
CA VAL A 302 10.86 8.81 29.57
C VAL A 302 10.12 8.26 28.35
N GLY A 303 10.75 7.34 27.62
CA GLY A 303 10.17 6.69 26.44
C GLY A 303 10.56 7.35 25.10
N LEU A 304 11.11 8.57 25.11
CA LEU A 304 11.67 9.22 23.93
C LEU A 304 13.17 9.07 23.82
N ASP A 305 13.62 8.71 22.63
CA ASP A 305 15.04 8.58 22.30
C ASP A 305 15.34 9.08 20.88
N SER A 306 16.60 8.93 20.46
CA SER A 306 17.08 9.34 19.14
C SER A 306 16.44 8.56 17.99
N THR A 307 15.85 7.40 18.25
CA THR A 307 15.28 6.51 17.24
C THR A 307 13.80 6.79 17.00
N ASN A 308 13.05 7.23 18.02
CA ASN A 308 11.59 7.31 17.99
C ASN A 308 10.98 8.72 18.08
N TYR A 309 11.76 9.77 18.38
CA TYR A 309 11.20 11.12 18.61
C TYR A 309 10.38 11.66 17.44
N ALA A 310 10.78 11.36 16.19
CA ALA A 310 10.07 11.85 15.01
C ALA A 310 8.72 11.14 14.85
N ARG A 311 8.63 9.87 15.27
CA ARG A 311 7.38 9.09 15.24
C ARG A 311 6.34 9.65 16.18
N PHE A 312 6.77 10.00 17.41
CA PHE A 312 5.93 10.69 18.37
C PHE A 312 5.58 12.12 17.94
N ALA A 313 6.51 12.82 17.28
CA ALA A 313 6.25 14.14 16.73
C ALA A 313 5.14 14.13 15.67
N GLU A 314 5.18 13.20 14.71
CA GLU A 314 4.11 13.02 13.71
C GLU A 314 2.77 12.65 14.37
N SER A 315 2.80 11.69 15.30
CA SER A 315 1.60 11.24 16.03
C SER A 315 0.97 12.39 16.83
N LYS A 316 1.78 13.23 17.49
CA LYS A 316 1.29 14.42 18.22
C LYS A 316 0.56 15.39 17.32
N ILE A 317 1.15 15.76 16.18
CA ILE A 317 0.52 16.70 15.26
C ILE A 317 -0.78 16.12 14.68
N ILE A 318 -0.87 14.79 14.50
CA ILE A 318 -2.12 14.12 14.13
C ILE A 318 -3.18 14.24 15.23
N LEU A 319 -2.85 14.02 16.50
CA LEU A 319 -3.80 14.18 17.61
C LEU A 319 -4.28 15.64 17.74
N GLU A 320 -3.36 16.59 17.56
CA GLU A 320 -3.71 18.01 17.52
C GLU A 320 -4.65 18.33 16.35
N LEU A 321 -4.37 17.79 15.16
CA LEU A 321 -5.24 17.93 13.99
C LEU A 321 -6.65 17.41 14.29
N ILE A 322 -6.77 16.23 14.91
CA ILE A 322 -8.05 15.64 15.31
C ILE A 322 -8.80 16.56 16.27
N SER A 323 -8.09 17.14 17.26
CA SER A 323 -8.67 18.10 18.20
C SER A 323 -9.19 19.36 17.48
N ASN A 324 -8.41 19.92 16.55
CA ASN A 324 -8.80 21.08 15.74
C ASN A 324 -10.00 20.79 14.83
N LEU A 325 -10.04 19.60 14.20
CA LEU A 325 -11.18 19.14 13.40
C LEU A 325 -12.45 19.10 14.25
N LYS A 326 -12.39 18.44 15.41
CA LYS A 326 -13.51 18.33 16.36
C LYS A 326 -13.95 19.67 16.92
N LYS A 327 -13.04 20.61 17.15
CA LYS A 327 -13.39 21.95 17.66
C LYS A 327 -14.14 22.76 16.60
N LYS A 328 -13.75 22.66 15.33
CA LYS A 328 -14.24 23.52 14.26
C LYS A 328 -15.46 22.97 13.51
N TYR A 329 -15.54 21.66 13.33
CA TYR A 329 -16.53 21.02 12.45
C TYR A 329 -17.54 20.20 13.23
N LYS A 330 -18.67 19.85 12.61
CA LYS A 330 -19.76 19.12 13.27
C LYS A 330 -19.40 17.66 13.50
N GLU A 331 -18.73 17.05 12.54
CA GLU A 331 -18.25 15.67 12.64
C GLU A 331 -17.28 15.51 13.82
N LYS A 332 -17.67 14.66 14.77
CA LYS A 332 -16.88 14.39 15.99
C LYS A 332 -16.22 13.01 15.93
N ASP A 333 -16.70 12.11 15.10
CA ASP A 333 -16.26 10.72 15.06
C ASP A 333 -15.07 10.57 14.11
N VAL A 334 -13.93 11.17 14.50
CA VAL A 334 -12.64 11.04 13.81
C VAL A 334 -11.79 9.91 14.41
N VAL A 335 -11.57 8.84 13.64
CA VAL A 335 -10.73 7.68 13.99
C VAL A 335 -9.38 7.82 13.30
N TYR A 336 -8.29 7.80 14.06
CA TYR A 336 -6.95 7.66 13.50
C TYR A 336 -6.59 6.18 13.41
N VAL A 337 -6.19 5.72 12.21
CA VAL A 337 -5.82 4.33 11.98
C VAL A 337 -4.64 4.23 11.02
N GLY A 338 -3.65 3.44 11.40
CA GLY A 338 -2.50 3.19 10.53
C GLY A 338 -1.33 2.59 11.29
N ASP A 339 -0.21 2.52 10.57
CA ASP A 339 1.07 2.08 11.09
C ASP A 339 1.78 3.29 11.72
N MET A 340 1.85 3.29 13.05
CA MET A 340 2.45 4.35 13.84
C MET A 340 3.93 4.11 14.12
N ASN A 341 4.45 2.92 13.79
CA ASN A 341 5.82 2.51 14.10
C ASN A 341 6.20 2.73 15.59
N LEU A 342 5.23 2.58 16.49
CA LEU A 342 5.39 2.85 17.92
C LEU A 342 4.72 1.73 18.73
N GLU A 343 5.49 1.06 19.59
CA GLU A 343 4.97 0.03 20.50
C GLU A 343 4.03 0.66 21.55
N THR A 344 3.00 -0.08 21.96
CA THR A 344 1.97 0.37 22.94
C THR A 344 2.54 0.48 24.35
N ASP A 345 3.57 -0.29 24.68
CA ASP A 345 4.22 -0.30 26.00
C ASP A 345 5.18 0.88 26.19
N ASN A 346 5.40 1.71 25.16
CA ASN A 346 6.20 2.90 25.29
C ASN A 346 5.51 3.89 26.27
N PRO A 347 6.16 4.27 27.38
CA PRO A 347 5.52 5.04 28.44
C PRO A 347 5.09 6.45 28.01
N PHE A 348 5.68 7.00 26.94
CA PHE A 348 5.34 8.33 26.46
C PHE A 348 3.94 8.43 25.84
N TRP A 349 3.31 7.30 25.49
CA TRP A 349 1.91 7.30 25.03
C TRP A 349 0.97 7.94 26.04
N SER A 350 1.16 7.70 27.34
CA SER A 350 0.31 8.27 28.40
C SER A 350 0.29 9.79 28.35
N ASP A 351 1.45 10.41 28.21
CA ASP A 351 1.59 11.87 28.14
C ASP A 351 1.03 12.41 26.82
N LEU A 352 1.36 11.74 25.71
CA LEU A 352 0.93 12.15 24.39
C LEU A 352 -0.60 12.12 24.24
N LEU A 353 -1.25 11.03 24.65
CA LEU A 353 -2.69 10.82 24.51
C LEU A 353 -3.51 11.80 25.35
N LYS A 354 -2.94 12.35 26.43
CA LYS A 354 -3.60 13.38 27.27
C LYS A 354 -3.46 14.80 26.71
N THR A 355 -2.50 15.03 25.80
CA THR A 355 -2.13 16.39 25.38
C THR A 355 -3.22 17.10 24.57
N HIS A 356 -4.06 16.35 23.83
CA HIS A 356 -5.02 16.94 22.86
C HIS A 356 -6.45 16.37 22.97
N GLY A 357 -6.91 16.16 24.20
CA GLY A 357 -8.17 15.49 24.53
C GLY A 357 -7.87 14.05 24.93
N ASP A 358 -8.49 13.53 25.98
CA ASP A 358 -8.17 12.21 26.54
C ASP A 358 -8.40 11.11 25.48
N HIS A 359 -7.34 10.71 24.78
CA HIS A 359 -7.38 9.67 23.74
C HIS A 359 -6.98 8.31 24.34
N GLN A 360 -7.35 7.25 23.63
CA GLN A 360 -6.91 5.89 23.91
C GLN A 360 -6.34 5.25 22.66
N LEU A 361 -5.27 4.50 22.87
CA LEU A 361 -4.62 3.67 21.87
C LEU A 361 -5.26 2.28 21.96
N LEU A 362 -5.73 1.78 20.82
CA LEU A 362 -6.38 0.49 20.71
C LEU A 362 -5.50 -0.44 19.86
N ILE A 363 -5.63 -1.75 20.11
CA ILE A 363 -4.77 -2.83 19.62
C ILE A 363 -3.45 -2.91 20.41
N GLU A 364 -3.41 -3.84 21.36
CA GLU A 364 -2.20 -4.20 22.12
C GLU A 364 -1.53 -5.46 21.56
N GLU A 365 -2.20 -6.18 20.66
CA GLU A 365 -1.61 -7.36 20.02
C GLU A 365 -0.53 -6.96 19.01
N LYS A 366 0.55 -7.76 18.93
CA LYS A 366 1.57 -7.65 17.88
C LYS A 366 0.95 -7.68 16.48
N THR A 367 1.27 -6.67 15.68
CA THR A 367 0.77 -6.43 14.33
C THR A 367 1.84 -6.54 13.25
N SER A 368 3.13 -6.65 13.56
CA SER A 368 4.18 -6.93 12.57
C SER A 368 4.58 -8.41 12.54
N LEU A 369 4.95 -8.87 11.34
CA LEU A 369 5.36 -10.23 11.04
C LEU A 369 6.85 -10.41 11.39
N SER A 370 7.13 -11.31 12.33
CA SER A 370 8.48 -11.83 12.49
C SER A 370 8.80 -12.80 11.35
N GLN A 371 9.92 -12.60 10.66
CA GLN A 371 10.37 -13.53 9.61
C GLN A 371 11.03 -14.79 10.18
N ALA A 372 11.62 -14.70 11.38
CA ALA A 372 12.33 -15.81 12.02
C ALA A 372 11.39 -16.64 12.90
N LYS A 373 11.68 -17.94 13.04
CA LYS A 373 10.96 -18.85 13.95
C LYS A 373 11.22 -18.52 15.42
N TYR A 374 12.45 -18.13 15.74
CA TYR A 374 12.90 -17.78 17.08
C TYR A 374 13.45 -16.35 17.11
N ASN A 375 13.28 -15.65 18.23
CA ASN A 375 13.90 -14.34 18.47
C ASN A 375 15.37 -14.51 18.93
N SER A 376 16.06 -13.39 19.20
CA SER A 376 17.45 -13.42 19.70
C SER A 376 17.62 -14.06 21.07
N ARG A 377 16.53 -14.26 21.83
CA ARG A 377 16.51 -14.93 23.14
C ARG A 377 16.18 -16.43 23.03
N GLY A 378 15.94 -16.93 21.83
CA GLY A 378 15.54 -18.33 21.58
C GLY A 378 14.04 -18.61 21.70
N ASP A 379 13.20 -17.60 22.01
CA ASP A 379 11.76 -17.81 22.12
C ASP A 379 11.10 -17.91 20.75
N ALA A 380 10.11 -18.82 20.63
CA ALA A 380 9.32 -18.93 19.42
C ALA A 380 8.52 -17.65 19.15
N THR A 381 8.75 -17.01 18.01
CA THR A 381 8.09 -15.75 17.62
C THR A 381 6.63 -15.96 17.27
N LYS A 382 6.26 -17.18 16.84
CA LYS A 382 4.94 -17.53 16.31
C LYS A 382 4.48 -16.52 15.24
N ALA A 383 5.44 -16.13 14.38
CA ALA A 383 5.31 -15.14 13.31
C ALA A 383 5.05 -13.70 13.76
N ARG A 384 5.18 -13.34 15.04
CA ARG A 384 4.86 -11.99 15.54
C ARG A 384 6.09 -11.29 16.12
N ALA A 385 6.24 -9.99 15.83
CA ALA A 385 7.37 -9.18 16.30
C ALA A 385 6.96 -8.00 17.19
N SER A 386 6.36 -6.96 16.59
CA SER A 386 6.02 -5.66 17.21
C SER A 386 4.54 -5.34 17.07
N ASN A 387 4.02 -4.37 17.82
CA ASN A 387 2.69 -3.81 17.66
C ASN A 387 2.79 -2.35 17.23
N TYR A 388 2.66 -2.11 15.93
CA TYR A 388 2.79 -0.77 15.35
C TYR A 388 1.49 -0.24 14.73
N ASP A 389 0.53 -1.12 14.44
CA ASP A 389 -0.73 -0.76 13.82
C ASP A 389 -1.80 -0.58 14.89
N HIS A 390 -2.34 0.63 14.98
CA HIS A 390 -3.30 0.99 16.03
C HIS A 390 -4.53 1.72 15.49
N PHE A 391 -5.60 1.68 16.29
CA PHE A 391 -6.62 2.73 16.24
C PHE A 391 -6.36 3.71 17.39
N VAL A 392 -6.45 5.01 17.13
CA VAL A 392 -6.54 6.03 18.18
C VAL A 392 -7.88 6.73 18.06
N ILE A 393 -8.59 6.73 19.18
CA ILE A 393 -9.89 7.39 19.33
C ILE A 393 -9.91 8.16 20.66
N PRO A 394 -10.73 9.21 20.80
CA PRO A 394 -10.98 9.83 22.08
C PRO A 394 -11.75 8.88 23.01
N LYS A 395 -11.41 8.90 24.31
CA LYS A 395 -12.14 8.19 25.34
C LYS A 395 -13.56 8.74 25.46
N ASN A 396 -14.48 7.84 25.83
CA ASN A 396 -15.91 8.14 26.01
C ASN A 396 -16.60 8.77 24.79
N SER A 397 -15.99 8.63 23.61
CA SER A 397 -16.59 8.94 22.32
C SER A 397 -16.72 7.64 21.50
N PHE A 398 -17.47 7.67 20.41
CA PHE A 398 -17.79 6.47 19.61
C PHE A 398 -18.59 5.40 20.35
N SER A 399 -19.76 5.75 20.90
CA SER A 399 -20.69 4.77 21.47
C SER A 399 -21.07 3.68 20.45
N ASN A 400 -21.09 4.01 19.16
CA ASN A 400 -21.28 3.05 18.08
C ASN A 400 -20.23 1.93 18.10
N CYS A 401 -18.98 2.20 18.47
CA CYS A 401 -17.90 1.22 18.46
C CYS A 401 -17.69 0.52 19.81
N GLN A 402 -18.36 0.99 20.86
CA GLN A 402 -18.31 0.41 22.19
C GLN A 402 -19.38 -0.68 22.37
N LYS A 403 -18.99 -1.75 23.05
CA LYS A 403 -19.91 -2.76 23.59
C LYS A 403 -20.61 -2.21 24.83
N ILE A 404 -21.64 -2.91 25.28
CA ILE A 404 -22.42 -2.56 26.48
C ILE A 404 -21.53 -2.44 27.73
N ASN A 405 -20.45 -3.21 27.82
CA ASN A 405 -19.50 -3.18 28.94
C ASN A 405 -18.39 -2.11 28.79
N GLY A 406 -18.46 -1.24 27.77
CA GLY A 406 -17.44 -0.22 27.49
C GLY A 406 -16.25 -0.68 26.64
N ASP A 407 -16.10 -1.99 26.40
CA ASP A 407 -15.01 -2.53 25.59
C ASP A 407 -15.23 -2.34 24.09
N TYR A 408 -14.16 -2.44 23.30
CA TYR A 408 -14.23 -2.44 21.85
C TYR A 408 -14.25 -3.87 21.27
N ASP A 409 -14.91 -4.07 20.12
CA ASP A 409 -14.75 -5.31 19.34
C ASP A 409 -13.55 -5.17 18.41
N LEU A 410 -12.37 -5.43 18.98
CA LEU A 410 -11.07 -5.33 18.31
C LEU A 410 -10.50 -6.70 17.98
N ARG A 411 -9.86 -6.83 16.81
CA ARG A 411 -9.15 -8.05 16.42
C ARG A 411 -7.94 -7.76 15.56
N THR A 412 -6.87 -8.52 15.76
CA THR A 412 -5.77 -8.65 14.82
C THR A 412 -5.90 -9.98 14.07
N LEU A 413 -5.98 -9.94 12.75
CA LEU A 413 -6.08 -11.16 11.95
C LEU A 413 -4.74 -11.90 11.98
N ARG A 414 -4.75 -13.21 12.27
CA ARG A 414 -3.54 -14.01 12.39
C ARG A 414 -3.37 -14.91 11.17
N TYR A 415 -2.26 -14.77 10.45
CA TYR A 415 -1.97 -15.60 9.27
C TYR A 415 -1.80 -17.09 9.59
N LEU A 416 -1.41 -17.43 10.82
CA LEU A 416 -1.27 -18.81 11.27
C LEU A 416 -2.58 -19.39 11.84
N LYS A 417 -3.75 -18.86 11.42
CA LYS A 417 -5.07 -19.38 11.82
C LYS A 417 -6.09 -19.29 10.68
N GLY A 418 -7.12 -20.13 10.77
CA GLY A 418 -8.31 -20.11 9.92
C GLY A 418 -8.00 -20.17 8.43
N HIS A 419 -8.86 -19.53 7.63
CA HIS A 419 -8.83 -19.63 6.18
C HIS A 419 -7.50 -19.16 5.52
N VAL A 420 -6.73 -18.30 6.20
CA VAL A 420 -5.40 -17.89 5.71
C VAL A 420 -4.40 -19.02 5.86
N LEU A 421 -4.35 -19.65 7.04
CA LEU A 421 -3.46 -20.79 7.27
C LEU A 421 -3.79 -21.94 6.33
N ASP A 422 -5.08 -22.24 6.14
CA ASP A 422 -5.54 -23.32 5.26
C ASP A 422 -5.06 -23.07 3.83
N TYR A 423 -5.32 -21.88 3.29
CA TYR A 423 -4.88 -21.49 1.95
C TYR A 423 -3.35 -21.53 1.80
N MET A 424 -2.61 -21.03 2.80
CA MET A 424 -1.15 -21.04 2.78
C MET A 424 -0.62 -22.47 2.82
N ASN A 425 -1.17 -23.33 3.67
CA ASN A 425 -0.80 -24.74 3.76
C ASN A 425 -1.05 -25.48 2.45
N GLU A 426 -2.20 -25.24 1.81
CA GLU A 426 -2.55 -25.85 0.52
C GLU A 426 -1.62 -25.38 -0.61
N THR A 427 -1.21 -24.11 -0.58
CA THR A 427 -0.65 -23.44 -1.77
C THR A 427 0.86 -23.20 -1.70
N TYR A 428 1.39 -22.84 -0.53
CA TYR A 428 2.73 -22.24 -0.38
C TYR A 428 3.62 -22.91 0.67
N ILE A 429 3.07 -23.59 1.67
CA ILE A 429 3.89 -24.28 2.68
C ILE A 429 4.43 -25.60 2.10
N VAL A 430 5.76 -25.73 2.07
CA VAL A 430 6.47 -26.84 1.41
C VAL A 430 7.39 -27.64 2.35
N ARG A 431 7.76 -27.04 3.48
CA ARG A 431 8.68 -27.61 4.48
C ARG A 431 8.09 -28.75 5.30
N SER A 432 8.96 -29.60 5.85
CA SER A 432 8.65 -30.61 6.86
C SER A 432 8.18 -29.98 8.18
N LYS A 433 7.52 -30.77 9.03
CA LYS A 433 7.13 -30.35 10.38
C LYS A 433 8.28 -30.45 11.38
N SER A 434 9.13 -31.46 11.24
CA SER A 434 10.34 -31.70 12.03
C SER A 434 11.57 -31.09 11.37
N LEU A 435 12.60 -30.83 12.17
CA LEU A 435 13.94 -30.51 11.68
C LEU A 435 14.47 -31.69 10.86
N LYS A 436 15.42 -31.42 9.98
CA LYS A 436 16.19 -32.48 9.33
C LYS A 436 16.96 -33.22 10.43
N ASP A 437 16.85 -34.56 10.47
CA ASP A 437 17.71 -35.36 11.33
C ASP A 437 19.13 -35.20 10.81
N ASN A 438 20.00 -34.58 11.61
CA ASN A 438 21.42 -34.52 11.33
C ASN A 438 22.00 -35.91 11.65
N PHE A 439 21.80 -36.87 10.74
CA PHE A 439 22.79 -37.94 10.66
C PHE A 439 24.09 -37.29 10.23
N LEU A 440 25.07 -37.30 11.14
CA LEU A 440 26.46 -36.96 10.88
C LEU A 440 26.97 -37.92 9.81
N GLU A 441 26.86 -37.55 8.54
CA GLU A 441 27.87 -37.97 7.58
C GLU A 441 29.06 -37.04 7.83
N GLU A 442 30.09 -37.60 8.48
CA GLU A 442 31.43 -37.05 8.49
C GLU A 442 31.85 -36.88 7.04
N GLU A 443 31.78 -35.65 6.51
CA GLU A 443 32.47 -35.29 5.28
C GLU A 443 33.60 -34.32 5.61
N GLU A 444 34.76 -34.69 5.08
CA GLU A 444 36.10 -34.20 5.35
C GLU A 444 36.28 -32.69 5.14
N ASP A 445 37.23 -32.16 5.91
CA ASP A 445 37.76 -30.80 5.86
C ASP A 445 37.97 -30.29 4.42
N TYR A 446 37.13 -29.33 4.02
CA TYR A 446 37.50 -28.31 3.05
C TYR A 446 37.11 -26.94 3.59
N GLU A 447 38.12 -26.23 4.09
CA GLU A 447 38.05 -24.80 4.41
C GLU A 447 37.65 -24.01 3.16
N VAL A 448 36.38 -23.62 3.10
CA VAL A 448 35.94 -22.45 2.35
C VAL A 448 35.06 -21.64 3.29
N GLU A 449 35.51 -20.43 3.65
CA GLU A 449 34.71 -19.40 4.29
C GLU A 449 33.52 -19.01 3.40
N ASN A 450 32.47 -19.82 3.45
CA ASN A 450 31.11 -19.46 3.13
C ASN A 450 30.29 -20.06 4.25
N GLU A 451 29.63 -19.25 5.08
CA GLU A 451 28.57 -19.73 5.99
C GLU A 451 27.64 -20.63 5.15
N SER A 452 27.81 -21.94 5.27
CA SER A 452 27.03 -22.87 4.47
C SER A 452 25.58 -22.66 4.90
N LEU A 453 24.75 -22.30 3.93
CA LEU A 453 23.33 -22.03 4.12
C LEU A 453 22.59 -23.35 4.38
N ILE A 454 22.89 -23.99 5.51
CA ILE A 454 22.29 -25.27 5.89
C ILE A 454 20.81 -25.04 6.14
N ASP A 455 19.98 -25.79 5.42
CA ASP A 455 18.53 -25.77 5.61
C ASP A 455 18.16 -26.59 6.86
N ASP A 456 17.50 -25.96 7.82
CA ASP A 456 17.03 -26.58 9.06
C ASP A 456 15.89 -27.60 8.83
N TYR A 457 15.14 -27.46 7.73
CA TYR A 457 13.99 -28.30 7.39
C TYR A 457 14.14 -28.89 6.00
N THR A 458 13.64 -30.11 5.81
CA THR A 458 13.56 -30.71 4.48
C THR A 458 12.35 -30.21 3.70
N MET A 459 12.47 -30.09 2.39
CA MET A 459 11.31 -29.88 1.52
C MET A 459 10.56 -31.21 1.34
N THR A 460 9.27 -31.22 1.65
CA THR A 460 8.44 -32.42 1.46
C THR A 460 8.24 -32.72 -0.03
N ARG A 461 8.01 -33.98 -0.40
CA ARG A 461 7.69 -34.38 -1.79
C ARG A 461 6.47 -33.63 -2.34
N THR A 462 5.44 -33.48 -1.52
CA THR A 462 4.24 -32.67 -1.85
C THR A 462 4.61 -31.19 -2.00
N GLY A 463 5.47 -30.67 -1.12
CA GLY A 463 6.01 -29.31 -1.20
C GLY A 463 6.77 -29.03 -2.50
N GLN A 464 7.62 -29.96 -2.94
CA GLN A 464 8.35 -29.85 -4.21
C GLN A 464 7.38 -29.75 -5.40
N LYS A 465 6.31 -30.57 -5.41
CA LYS A 465 5.25 -30.48 -6.43
C LYS A 465 4.53 -29.12 -6.41
N LYS A 466 4.21 -28.58 -5.22
CA LYS A 466 3.60 -27.25 -5.08
C LYS A 466 4.51 -26.14 -5.61
N MET A 467 5.79 -26.17 -5.23
CA MET A 467 6.81 -25.23 -5.70
C MET A 467 6.94 -25.27 -7.23
N GLN A 468 7.12 -26.45 -7.81
CA GLN A 468 7.22 -26.62 -9.27
C GLN A 468 5.98 -26.09 -10.00
N LYS A 469 4.78 -26.41 -9.49
CA LYS A 469 3.52 -25.88 -10.03
C LYS A 469 3.51 -24.35 -10.02
N LYS A 470 3.87 -23.72 -8.90
CA LYS A 470 3.85 -22.27 -8.74
C LYS A 470 4.91 -21.57 -9.56
N ILE A 471 6.11 -22.15 -9.68
CA ILE A 471 7.17 -21.64 -10.56
C ILE A 471 6.70 -21.69 -12.02
N LYS A 472 6.11 -22.80 -12.47
CA LYS A 472 5.55 -22.93 -13.83
C LYS A 472 4.42 -21.93 -14.08
N GLU A 473 3.51 -21.73 -13.12
CA GLU A 473 2.47 -20.69 -13.20
C GLU A 473 3.07 -19.29 -13.37
N LEU A 474 4.12 -18.96 -12.61
CA LEU A 474 4.81 -17.68 -12.73
C LEU A 474 5.54 -17.56 -14.08
N GLU A 475 6.23 -18.61 -14.52
CA GLU A 475 6.93 -18.65 -15.81
C GLU A 475 5.97 -18.42 -16.97
N ILE A 476 4.81 -19.08 -16.98
CA ILE A 476 3.77 -18.87 -18.00
C ILE A 476 3.30 -17.41 -17.99
N LYS A 477 3.11 -16.82 -16.80
CA LYS A 477 2.72 -15.40 -16.68
C LYS A 477 3.80 -14.49 -17.24
N LEU A 478 5.07 -14.68 -16.86
CA LEU A 478 6.20 -13.87 -17.33
C LEU A 478 6.40 -13.97 -18.83
N ASN A 479 6.25 -15.17 -19.41
CA ASN A 479 6.36 -15.41 -20.84
C ASN A 479 5.22 -14.79 -21.67
N LYS A 480 4.13 -14.35 -21.04
CA LYS A 480 3.03 -13.63 -21.70
C LYS A 480 3.19 -12.10 -21.64
N ILE A 481 4.22 -11.59 -20.97
CA ILE A 481 4.46 -10.16 -20.85
C ILE A 481 5.20 -9.67 -22.09
N TYR A 482 4.69 -8.60 -22.68
CA TYR A 482 5.30 -7.88 -23.79
C TYR A 482 5.66 -6.46 -23.36
N THR A 483 6.59 -5.86 -24.10
CA THR A 483 7.05 -4.48 -23.92
C THR A 483 7.36 -3.87 -25.28
N ILE A 484 7.73 -2.59 -25.31
CA ILE A 484 8.15 -1.88 -26.53
C ILE A 484 9.67 -1.69 -26.47
N LYS A 485 10.38 -2.15 -27.50
CA LYS A 485 11.81 -1.85 -27.70
C LYS A 485 12.01 -1.34 -29.11
N LYS A 486 12.72 -0.21 -29.27
CA LYS A 486 12.99 0.41 -30.58
C LYS A 486 11.72 0.54 -31.45
N GLY A 487 10.60 0.98 -30.86
CA GLY A 487 9.34 1.19 -31.56
C GLY A 487 8.54 -0.07 -31.93
N VAL A 488 9.01 -1.27 -31.57
CA VAL A 488 8.32 -2.53 -31.87
C VAL A 488 7.94 -3.29 -30.61
N VAL A 489 6.78 -3.97 -30.68
CA VAL A 489 6.33 -4.86 -29.60
C VAL A 489 7.17 -6.11 -29.59
N VAL A 490 7.80 -6.39 -28.46
CA VAL A 490 8.66 -7.55 -28.24
C VAL A 490 8.31 -8.21 -26.92
N LYS A 491 8.63 -9.49 -26.78
CA LYS A 491 8.45 -10.22 -25.52
C LYS A 491 9.38 -9.64 -24.45
N ASP A 492 8.87 -9.44 -23.24
CA ASP A 492 9.69 -8.97 -22.11
C ASP A 492 10.43 -10.14 -21.47
N ASN A 493 11.48 -10.60 -22.14
CA ASN A 493 12.33 -11.70 -21.67
C ASN A 493 13.37 -11.28 -20.63
N ALA A 494 13.35 -10.01 -20.18
CA ALA A 494 14.38 -9.51 -19.29
C ALA A 494 14.34 -10.24 -17.94
N LYS A 495 15.44 -10.94 -17.61
CA LYS A 495 15.68 -11.53 -16.29
C LYS A 495 14.59 -12.54 -15.86
N ILE A 496 13.94 -13.26 -16.79
CA ILE A 496 12.91 -14.27 -16.43
C ILE A 496 13.49 -15.31 -15.47
N SER A 497 14.61 -15.95 -15.84
CA SER A 497 15.25 -16.97 -14.99
C SER A 497 15.62 -16.43 -13.61
N LEU A 498 16.16 -15.21 -13.54
CA LEU A 498 16.47 -14.56 -12.27
C LEU A 498 15.21 -14.31 -11.42
N ARG A 499 14.11 -13.85 -12.04
CA ARG A 499 12.83 -13.61 -11.34
C ARG A 499 12.20 -14.90 -10.84
N LEU A 500 12.32 -15.99 -11.60
CA LEU A 500 11.88 -17.33 -11.18
C LEU A 500 12.75 -17.84 -10.03
N ASN A 501 14.06 -17.64 -10.09
CA ASN A 501 14.96 -18.01 -9.02
C ASN A 501 14.66 -17.23 -7.73
N TYR A 502 14.52 -15.90 -7.80
CA TYR A 502 14.13 -15.10 -6.63
C TYR A 502 12.77 -15.48 -6.07
N PHE A 503 11.81 -15.89 -6.91
CA PHE A 503 10.53 -16.40 -6.43
C PHE A 503 10.71 -17.71 -5.67
N LYS A 504 11.46 -18.66 -6.25
CA LYS A 504 11.82 -19.92 -5.60
C LYS A 504 12.48 -19.68 -4.24
N GLU A 505 13.54 -18.89 -4.23
CA GLU A 505 14.33 -18.62 -3.03
C GLU A 505 13.52 -17.91 -1.94
N ARG A 506 12.80 -16.83 -2.29
CA ARG A 506 12.11 -16.00 -1.30
C ARG A 506 10.82 -16.62 -0.77
N VAL A 507 10.08 -17.37 -1.58
CA VAL A 507 8.77 -17.94 -1.21
C VAL A 507 8.89 -19.37 -0.70
N PHE A 508 9.75 -20.20 -1.30
CA PHE A 508 9.79 -21.64 -1.03
C PHE A 508 11.04 -22.09 -0.27
N MET A 509 12.23 -21.62 -0.63
CA MET A 509 13.47 -22.03 0.08
C MET A 509 13.62 -21.30 1.42
N SER A 510 13.24 -20.03 1.50
CA SER A 510 13.35 -19.22 2.72
C SER A 510 12.68 -19.84 3.95
N GLN A 511 11.60 -20.58 3.75
CA GLN A 511 10.87 -21.23 4.83
C GLN A 511 11.55 -22.51 5.34
N LEU A 512 12.61 -22.99 4.69
CA LEU A 512 13.43 -24.13 5.15
C LEU A 512 14.46 -23.73 6.23
N ARG A 513 14.52 -22.45 6.60
CA ARG A 513 15.48 -21.93 7.57
C ARG A 513 14.77 -21.24 8.73
N ASN A 514 15.26 -21.44 9.93
CA ASN A 514 14.75 -20.82 11.15
C ASN A 514 14.80 -19.29 11.06
N ARG A 515 15.87 -18.70 10.50
CA ARG A 515 16.02 -17.23 10.35
C ARG A 515 14.99 -16.58 9.41
N THR A 516 14.41 -17.32 8.48
CA THR A 516 13.46 -16.79 7.47
C THR A 516 12.15 -17.60 7.36
N PHE A 517 11.87 -18.42 8.36
CA PHE A 517 10.78 -19.40 8.40
C PHE A 517 9.40 -18.88 7.99
N TYR A 518 9.09 -17.63 8.35
CA TYR A 518 7.81 -16.97 8.08
C TYR A 518 7.89 -15.95 6.94
N ARG A 519 9.04 -15.77 6.29
CA ARG A 519 9.21 -14.83 5.19
C ARG A 519 8.20 -15.04 4.05
N VAL A 520 7.79 -16.28 3.80
CA VAL A 520 6.74 -16.62 2.82
C VAL A 520 5.46 -15.80 3.01
N TYR A 521 5.05 -15.49 4.25
CA TYR A 521 3.84 -14.70 4.52
C TYR A 521 4.02 -13.22 4.11
N LYS A 522 5.22 -12.65 4.31
CA LYS A 522 5.59 -11.32 3.82
C LYS A 522 5.48 -11.24 2.31
N GLU A 523 6.08 -12.21 1.62
CA GLU A 523 6.14 -12.25 0.15
C GLU A 523 4.76 -12.41 -0.50
N ILE A 524 3.88 -13.22 0.11
CA ILE A 524 2.57 -13.57 -0.44
C ILE A 524 1.46 -12.61 0.02
N ILE A 525 1.55 -12.08 1.24
CA ILE A 525 0.49 -11.26 1.87
C ILE A 525 1.03 -9.87 2.22
N SER A 526 1.67 -9.73 3.38
CA SER A 526 2.25 -8.50 3.93
C SER A 526 3.14 -8.84 5.13
N ASP A 527 4.04 -7.94 5.51
CA ASP A 527 4.77 -8.02 6.78
C ASP A 527 4.02 -7.41 7.97
N HIS A 528 2.78 -6.99 7.78
CA HIS A 528 1.89 -6.59 8.87
C HIS A 528 0.62 -7.44 8.87
N TYR A 529 0.00 -7.58 10.03
CA TYR A 529 -1.29 -8.22 10.26
C TYR A 529 -2.38 -7.14 10.25
N PRO A 530 -3.46 -7.32 9.49
CA PRO A 530 -4.53 -6.33 9.49
C PRO A 530 -5.28 -6.31 10.82
N ILE A 531 -5.63 -5.10 11.25
CA ILE A 531 -6.41 -4.83 12.47
C ILE A 531 -7.86 -4.51 12.12
N LYS A 532 -8.78 -4.82 13.03
CA LYS A 532 -10.23 -4.62 12.87
C LYS A 532 -10.84 -3.98 14.10
N MET A 533 -11.76 -3.06 13.85
CA MET A 533 -12.73 -2.56 14.82
C MET A 533 -14.14 -2.74 14.23
N THR A 534 -15.05 -3.32 15.00
CA THR A 534 -16.46 -3.46 14.60
C THR A 534 -17.31 -2.44 15.35
N CYS A 535 -18.11 -1.66 14.63
CA CYS A 535 -19.02 -0.67 15.20
C CYS A 535 -20.47 -0.96 14.81
N SER A 536 -21.41 -0.66 15.70
CA SER A 536 -22.84 -0.56 15.43
C SER A 536 -23.11 0.53 14.39
N ASN A 537 -23.95 0.23 13.41
CA ASN A 537 -24.39 1.21 12.41
C ASN A 537 -25.87 1.62 12.58
N ASN A 538 -26.43 1.41 13.77
CA ASN A 538 -27.81 1.71 14.14
C ASN A 538 -28.01 3.04 14.83
#